data_AF-A0A073CEU8-F1
#
_entry.id   AF-A0A073CEU8-F1
#
_cell.length_a   1.000
_cell.length_b   1.000
_cell.length_c   1.000
_cell.angle_alpha   90.00
_cell.angle_beta   90.00
_cell.angle_gamma   90.00
#
_symmetry.space_group_name_H-M   'P 1'
#
loop_
_entity.id
_entity.type
_entity.pdbx_description
1 polymer ?
#
loop_
_entity_poly.entity_id
_entity_poly.type
_entity_poly.pdbx_seq_one_letter_code
_entity_poly.pdbx_strand_id
1 'polypeptide(L)'
;MPRKKKINDTHSPYRQLEMNFDDIFNPENSEILDRDQVNSYDTFKNHDPLAETLEYMTKLVKAQDQWETTIKRAREDLLQKDPRELYLEFFKDLQEQIRENAEQSERLAKLLKQVAIRGFGMTKEQVNINPPAKGSRKWRIELNEDLIKEHLASHIVGKYFLNFIESDDSLWNNGNFLIGSSDVSQHRSSVPYPARFFNRTVPFLLNNAAGAIVRVNNGKAIFDQGRFNPEPNQELLKWMLIDPSYQDELEPEDFHRCTASAMDVGQYIFDHEYLLNAGRDCPDIILRDGSLFPQDAYLDNFIINNERGKFTQKAIQELLKCLNSARDFNRIYCGVSKNVRLKVYSAVLDWYIAKNIDENWEIGNYTLTDGQAMTLLLASPDCFENGLKKAISTCLIRRSFTTRATLNEKANLKNLEPFFDRYIKRIKEEGSRIDIAPYQQLCKIFHTYMFFIGHSKTPSKLLPRYEFFSENNDSIETISAKILTAIKYCSFEVDEDHSFMSDEAITYLIPSVTQQSHIYSKDVGKWLTQNVKQQLLSKYQSFIKTIV
;
A
#
# COMPACT_ATOMS: atom_id res chain seq x y z
N MET A 1 3.47 13.90 78.89
CA MET A 1 3.52 14.58 77.58
C MET A 1 3.33 13.55 76.46
N PRO A 2 2.18 13.55 75.76
CA PRO A 2 2.02 12.77 74.54
C PRO A 2 1.48 13.57 73.32
N ARG A 3 2.04 13.18 72.16
CA ARG A 3 1.50 13.15 70.78
C ARG A 3 1.11 14.45 70.06
N LYS A 4 1.73 14.62 68.88
CA LYS A 4 0.99 14.75 67.61
C LYS A 4 1.76 14.10 66.44
N LYS A 5 0.98 13.43 65.59
CA LYS A 5 1.33 12.68 64.37
C LYS A 5 1.88 13.60 63.27
N LYS A 6 2.91 13.15 62.55
CA LYS A 6 3.25 13.62 61.21
C LYS A 6 2.32 12.95 60.19
N ILE A 7 1.71 13.75 59.32
CA ILE A 7 0.96 13.30 58.14
C ILE A 7 1.78 13.67 56.91
N ASN A 8 1.81 12.68 56.02
CA ASN A 8 2.39 12.54 54.69
C ASN A 8 2.75 13.78 53.87
N ASP A 9 3.93 13.68 53.24
CA ASP A 9 4.38 14.48 52.13
C ASP A 9 4.48 13.56 50.91
N THR A 10 3.61 13.76 49.91
CA THR A 10 3.63 13.06 48.62
C THR A 10 3.64 14.12 47.51
N HIS A 11 4.82 14.46 47.02
CA HIS A 11 4.98 15.19 45.77
C HIS A 11 4.91 14.21 44.59
N SER A 12 3.73 14.11 43.97
CA SER A 12 3.57 13.67 42.57
C SER A 12 3.85 14.87 41.65
N PRO A 13 4.59 14.73 40.53
CA PRO A 13 4.82 15.80 39.57
C PRO A 13 3.64 16.03 38.61
N TYR A 14 2.57 15.25 38.71
CA TYR A 14 1.35 15.46 37.92
C TYR A 14 0.28 16.09 38.81
N ARG A 15 0.12 17.41 38.72
CA ARG A 15 -1.10 18.10 39.13
C ARG A 15 -2.19 17.69 38.15
N GLN A 16 -3.09 16.82 38.60
CA GLN A 16 -4.36 16.63 37.94
C GLN A 16 -5.07 17.99 37.95
N LEU A 17 -5.32 18.56 36.78
CA LEU A 17 -6.15 19.76 36.65
C LEU A 17 -7.59 19.32 36.91
N GLU A 18 -8.03 19.43 38.16
CA GLU A 18 -9.45 19.46 38.48
C GLU A 18 -9.99 20.80 38.00
N MET A 19 -10.55 20.82 36.78
CA MET A 19 -11.35 21.93 36.32
C MET A 19 -12.69 21.88 37.05
N ASN A 20 -12.93 22.89 37.88
CA ASN A 20 -14.23 23.13 38.48
C ASN A 20 -15.14 23.79 37.43
N PHE A 21 -16.05 23.02 36.84
CA PHE A 21 -16.91 23.48 35.74
C PHE A 21 -17.89 24.59 36.15
N ASP A 22 -18.10 24.79 37.45
CA ASP A 22 -18.96 25.86 37.96
C ASP A 22 -18.31 27.26 37.82
N ASP A 23 -16.98 27.34 37.71
CA ASP A 23 -16.26 28.61 37.51
C ASP A 23 -16.32 29.12 36.05
N ILE A 24 -16.75 28.28 35.09
CA ILE A 24 -16.94 28.65 33.68
C ILE A 24 -18.26 29.40 33.46
N PHE A 25 -19.21 29.31 34.39
CA PHE A 25 -20.57 29.83 34.22
C PHE A 25 -20.92 31.05 35.06
N ASN A 26 -19.96 31.74 35.67
CA ASN A 26 -20.28 32.94 36.45
C ASN A 26 -20.15 34.22 35.60
N PRO A 27 -21.26 34.89 35.20
CA PRO A 27 -21.24 35.98 34.20
C PRO A 27 -20.88 37.35 34.78
N GLU A 28 -20.58 37.44 36.07
CA GLU A 28 -20.45 38.72 36.77
C GLU A 28 -19.01 38.93 37.26
N ASN A 29 -18.28 39.75 36.50
CA ASN A 29 -17.01 40.43 36.84
C ASN A 29 -15.68 39.79 36.41
N SER A 30 -15.32 39.95 35.13
CA SER A 30 -13.95 40.39 34.79
C SER A 30 -13.91 41.21 33.50
N GLU A 31 -13.05 42.22 33.50
CA GLU A 31 -13.11 43.47 32.71
C GLU A 31 -13.10 43.32 31.18
N ILE A 32 -13.93 44.17 30.58
CA ILE A 32 -14.23 44.31 29.16
C ILE A 32 -13.18 45.23 28.51
N LEU A 33 -12.50 44.72 27.49
CA LEU A 33 -11.70 45.51 26.54
C LEU A 33 -12.63 46.22 25.54
N ASP A 34 -12.30 47.46 25.13
CA ASP A 34 -13.12 48.25 24.19
C ASP A 34 -13.19 47.59 22.78
N ARG A 35 -14.34 47.79 22.14
CA ARG A 35 -14.85 47.11 20.94
C ARG A 35 -13.93 47.25 19.73
N ASP A 36 -13.19 48.34 19.62
CA ASP A 36 -12.25 48.57 18.50
C ASP A 36 -10.86 47.96 18.76
N GLN A 37 -10.49 47.71 20.02
CA GLN A 37 -9.18 47.13 20.39
C GLN A 37 -9.15 45.60 20.21
N VAL A 38 -10.31 44.96 20.32
CA VAL A 38 -10.47 43.50 20.15
C VAL A 38 -10.71 43.10 18.68
N ASN A 39 -11.14 44.03 17.83
CA ASN A 39 -11.50 43.76 16.43
C ASN A 39 -10.32 43.80 15.44
N SER A 40 -9.10 44.11 15.86
CA SER A 40 -8.04 44.37 14.88
C SER A 40 -7.15 43.18 14.52
N TYR A 41 -6.97 42.11 15.31
CA TYR A 41 -6.25 40.91 14.85
C TYR A 41 -6.47 39.71 15.80
N ASP A 42 -7.54 38.93 15.59
CA ASP A 42 -7.62 37.57 16.13
C ASP A 42 -8.34 36.65 15.14
N THR A 43 -7.57 35.92 14.34
CA THR A 43 -8.01 34.99 13.29
C THR A 43 -8.84 33.80 13.82
N PHE A 44 -8.99 33.67 15.14
CA PHE A 44 -9.69 32.54 15.76
C PHE A 44 -11.08 32.89 16.33
N LYS A 45 -11.52 34.15 16.32
CA LYS A 45 -12.83 34.55 16.86
C LYS A 45 -14.03 34.22 15.96
N ASN A 46 -13.79 34.07 14.65
CA ASN A 46 -14.82 33.72 13.66
C ASN A 46 -14.65 32.30 13.10
N HIS A 47 -13.69 31.52 13.61
CA HIS A 47 -13.53 30.13 13.20
C HIS A 47 -14.44 29.26 14.05
N ASP A 48 -15.67 29.05 13.58
CA ASP A 48 -16.53 28.01 14.11
C ASP A 48 -16.19 26.70 13.38
N PRO A 49 -15.41 25.79 14.00
CA PRO A 49 -15.01 24.55 13.34
C PRO A 49 -16.21 23.68 12.97
N LEU A 50 -17.35 23.79 13.67
CA LEU A 50 -18.57 23.06 13.32
C LEU A 50 -19.25 23.68 12.10
N ALA A 51 -19.34 25.01 12.02
CA ALA A 51 -19.89 25.67 10.83
C ALA A 51 -18.99 25.45 9.60
N GLU A 52 -17.67 25.54 9.76
CA GLU A 52 -16.70 25.24 8.70
C GLU A 52 -16.78 23.78 8.27
N THR A 53 -16.86 22.84 9.22
CA THR A 53 -17.05 21.41 8.91
C THR A 53 -18.40 21.16 8.24
N LEU A 54 -19.47 21.83 8.66
CA LEU A 54 -20.81 21.70 8.06
C LEU A 54 -20.86 22.32 6.67
N GLU A 55 -20.26 23.49 6.47
CA GLU A 55 -20.12 24.13 5.16
C GLU A 55 -19.33 23.20 4.23
N TYR A 56 -18.25 22.64 4.74
CA TYR A 56 -17.41 21.67 4.05
C TYR A 56 -18.17 20.37 3.70
N MET A 57 -18.91 19.78 4.64
CA MET A 57 -19.78 18.63 4.39
C MET A 57 -20.90 18.96 3.41
N THR A 58 -21.46 20.17 3.47
CA THR A 58 -22.50 20.63 2.54
C THR A 58 -21.95 20.79 1.12
N LYS A 59 -20.72 21.31 0.98
CA LYS A 59 -20.01 21.33 -0.30
C LYS A 59 -19.80 19.91 -0.85
N LEU A 60 -19.43 18.97 0.02
CA LEU A 60 -19.27 17.55 -0.36
C LEU A 60 -20.57 16.90 -0.84
N VAL A 61 -21.68 17.10 -0.11
CA VAL A 61 -22.98 16.54 -0.48
C VAL A 61 -23.50 17.15 -1.78
N LYS A 62 -23.38 18.47 -1.97
CA LYS A 62 -23.76 19.13 -3.23
C LYS A 62 -22.92 18.65 -4.42
N ALA A 63 -21.63 18.38 -4.18
CA ALA A 63 -20.76 17.81 -5.18
C ALA A 63 -21.17 16.37 -5.55
N GLN A 64 -21.69 15.58 -4.61
CA GLN A 64 -22.03 14.17 -4.82
C GLN A 64 -23.08 13.94 -5.92
N ASP A 65 -24.12 14.77 -6.01
CA ASP A 65 -25.14 14.66 -7.08
C ASP A 65 -24.60 15.09 -8.46
N GLN A 66 -23.70 16.08 -8.48
CA GLN A 66 -23.01 16.51 -9.70
C GLN A 66 -21.96 15.48 -10.14
N TRP A 67 -21.35 14.77 -9.18
CA TRP A 67 -20.31 13.78 -9.42
C TRP A 67 -20.80 12.61 -10.25
N GLU A 68 -22.02 12.09 -10.06
CA GLU A 68 -22.48 10.95 -10.85
C GLU A 68 -22.53 11.28 -12.36
N THR A 69 -23.04 12.46 -12.70
CA THR A 69 -23.11 12.93 -14.09
C THR A 69 -21.71 13.26 -14.63
N THR A 70 -20.90 13.97 -13.86
CA THR A 70 -19.53 14.35 -14.26
C THR A 70 -18.63 13.13 -14.45
N ILE A 71 -18.67 12.16 -13.54
CA ILE A 71 -17.89 10.92 -13.62
C ILE A 71 -18.38 10.03 -14.77
N LYS A 72 -19.69 9.99 -15.04
CA LYS A 72 -20.21 9.27 -16.21
C LYS A 72 -19.69 9.87 -17.52
N ARG A 73 -19.77 11.20 -17.68
CA ARG A 73 -19.21 11.91 -18.84
C ARG A 73 -17.70 11.68 -18.97
N ALA A 74 -16.96 11.76 -17.86
CA ALA A 74 -15.53 11.49 -17.83
C ALA A 74 -15.21 10.08 -18.32
N ARG A 75 -15.97 9.08 -17.88
CA ARG A 75 -15.81 7.69 -18.30
C ARG A 75 -16.04 7.52 -19.80
N GLU A 76 -17.11 8.09 -20.34
CA GLU A 76 -17.45 8.03 -21.77
C GLU A 76 -16.34 8.65 -22.63
N ASP A 77 -15.83 9.81 -22.22
CA ASP A 77 -14.71 10.48 -22.90
C ASP A 77 -13.40 9.69 -22.80
N LEU A 78 -13.05 9.20 -21.61
CA LEU A 78 -11.79 8.50 -21.35
C LEU A 78 -11.71 7.12 -22.01
N LEU A 79 -12.83 6.56 -22.50
CA LEU A 79 -12.86 5.41 -23.40
C LEU A 79 -12.34 5.73 -24.81
N GLN A 80 -12.13 7.00 -25.14
CA GLN A 80 -11.67 7.46 -26.46
C GLN A 80 -10.36 8.28 -26.41
N LYS A 81 -9.82 8.55 -25.23
CA LYS A 81 -8.60 9.36 -25.06
C LYS A 81 -7.34 8.51 -24.96
N ASP A 82 -6.31 8.83 -25.74
CA ASP A 82 -4.99 8.19 -25.60
C ASP A 82 -4.36 8.59 -24.25
N PRO A 83 -4.04 7.62 -23.38
CA PRO A 83 -3.46 7.92 -22.08
C PRO A 83 -2.10 8.61 -22.20
N ARG A 84 -1.32 8.35 -23.25
CA ARG A 84 0.02 8.93 -23.44
C ARG A 84 -0.07 10.42 -23.67
N GLU A 85 -1.03 10.85 -24.50
CA GLU A 85 -1.32 12.26 -24.74
C GLU A 85 -1.85 12.92 -23.46
N LEU A 86 -2.79 12.26 -22.78
CA LEU A 86 -3.39 12.73 -21.52
C LEU A 86 -2.33 13.02 -20.43
N TYR A 87 -1.40 12.08 -20.19
CA TYR A 87 -0.34 12.27 -19.20
C TYR A 87 0.67 13.35 -19.63
N LEU A 88 1.00 13.44 -20.93
CA LEU A 88 1.90 14.47 -21.44
C LEU A 88 1.29 15.87 -21.26
N GLU A 89 0.03 16.04 -21.65
CA GLU A 89 -0.70 17.30 -21.46
C GLU A 89 -0.79 17.67 -19.98
N PHE A 90 -1.12 16.71 -19.11
CA PHE A 90 -1.12 16.90 -17.66
C PHE A 90 0.24 17.41 -17.14
N PHE A 91 1.36 16.82 -17.56
CA PHE A 91 2.68 17.28 -17.11
C PHE A 91 3.01 18.69 -17.61
N LYS A 92 2.69 19.01 -18.86
CA LYS A 92 2.92 20.34 -19.44
C LYS A 92 2.07 21.41 -18.74
N ASP A 93 0.81 21.10 -18.51
CA ASP A 93 -0.12 22.00 -17.81
C ASP A 93 0.33 22.24 -16.37
N LEU A 94 0.76 21.21 -15.64
CA LEU A 94 1.33 21.39 -14.31
C LEU A 94 2.60 22.25 -14.33
N GLN A 95 3.49 22.08 -15.31
CA GLN A 95 4.68 22.93 -15.45
C GLN A 95 4.30 24.41 -15.62
N GLU A 96 3.30 24.70 -16.46
CA GLU A 96 2.78 26.05 -16.68
C GLU A 96 2.16 26.63 -15.41
N GLN A 97 1.26 25.89 -14.76
CA GLN A 97 0.64 26.32 -13.50
C GLN A 97 1.67 26.57 -12.38
N ILE A 98 2.72 25.74 -12.27
CA ILE A 98 3.81 25.95 -11.29
C ILE A 98 4.57 27.24 -11.57
N ARG A 99 4.75 27.59 -12.84
CA ARG A 99 5.45 28.81 -13.27
C ARG A 99 4.63 30.07 -12.98
N GLU A 100 3.31 29.99 -13.14
CA GLU A 100 2.37 31.11 -13.02
C GLU A 100 1.90 31.34 -11.58
N ASN A 101 1.63 30.27 -10.83
CA ASN A 101 1.05 30.35 -9.48
C ASN A 101 2.09 30.06 -8.39
N ALA A 102 2.75 31.11 -7.89
CA ALA A 102 3.77 30.98 -6.86
C ALA A 102 3.24 30.40 -5.53
N GLU A 103 1.97 30.62 -5.19
CA GLU A 103 1.36 30.14 -3.94
C GLU A 103 1.12 28.63 -3.95
N GLN A 104 0.67 28.08 -5.09
CA GLN A 104 0.40 26.64 -5.22
C GLN A 104 1.59 25.83 -5.78
N SER A 105 2.65 26.51 -6.21
CA SER A 105 3.81 25.91 -6.89
C SER A 105 4.41 24.69 -6.17
N GLU A 106 4.53 24.72 -4.84
CA GLU A 106 5.05 23.60 -4.06
C GLU A 106 4.13 22.37 -4.12
N ARG A 107 2.83 22.57 -3.96
CA ARG A 107 1.83 21.50 -3.99
C ARG A 107 1.83 20.81 -5.35
N LEU A 108 1.80 21.60 -6.42
CA LEU A 108 1.80 21.10 -7.79
C LEU A 108 3.13 20.42 -8.17
N ALA A 109 4.28 20.96 -7.71
CA ALA A 109 5.58 20.30 -7.91
C ALA A 109 5.66 18.95 -7.18
N LYS A 110 5.10 18.86 -5.97
CA LYS A 110 4.97 17.59 -5.23
C LYS A 110 4.06 16.60 -5.97
N LEU A 111 2.95 17.06 -6.56
CA LEU A 111 2.06 16.24 -7.38
C LEU A 111 2.78 15.70 -8.62
N LEU A 112 3.48 16.57 -9.36
CA LEU A 112 4.28 16.17 -10.52
C LEU A 112 5.33 15.12 -10.14
N LYS A 113 6.02 15.31 -9.01
CA LYS A 113 6.97 14.32 -8.46
C LYS A 113 6.29 12.99 -8.14
N GLN A 114 5.10 13.01 -7.56
CA GLN A 114 4.36 11.80 -7.21
C GLN A 114 3.96 11.00 -8.46
N VAL A 115 3.47 11.67 -9.51
CA VAL A 115 3.01 11.00 -10.73
C VAL A 115 4.19 10.60 -11.61
N ALA A 116 5.01 11.56 -12.07
CA ALA A 116 6.07 11.31 -13.04
C ALA A 116 7.23 10.48 -12.46
N ILE A 117 7.77 10.89 -11.31
CA ILE A 117 8.96 10.27 -10.74
C ILE A 117 8.61 9.02 -9.94
N ARG A 118 7.67 9.10 -8.98
CA ARG A 118 7.32 7.95 -8.11
C ARG A 118 6.34 6.99 -8.77
N GLY A 119 5.46 7.48 -9.64
CA GLY A 119 4.51 6.68 -10.38
C GLY A 119 5.15 5.97 -11.56
N PHE A 120 5.57 6.74 -12.57
CA PHE A 120 6.13 6.24 -13.82
C PHE A 120 7.61 5.87 -13.76
N GLY A 121 8.35 6.26 -12.71
CA GLY A 121 9.78 5.99 -12.64
C GLY A 121 10.63 6.90 -13.53
N MET A 122 10.11 8.07 -13.92
CA MET A 122 10.87 9.01 -14.72
C MET A 122 12.12 9.50 -13.98
N THR A 123 13.20 9.69 -14.72
CA THR A 123 14.49 10.18 -14.27
C THR A 123 14.55 11.70 -14.27
N LYS A 124 15.59 12.26 -13.67
CA LYS A 124 15.85 13.71 -13.70
C LYS A 124 16.12 14.27 -15.10
N GLU A 125 16.59 13.44 -16.03
CA GLU A 125 16.78 13.84 -17.43
C GLU A 125 15.45 14.08 -18.15
N GLN A 126 14.40 13.38 -17.71
CA GLN A 126 13.05 13.51 -18.25
C GLN A 126 12.28 14.62 -17.54
N VAL A 127 12.29 14.61 -16.21
CA VAL A 127 11.55 15.55 -15.37
C VAL A 127 12.47 16.07 -14.26
N ASN A 128 12.94 17.30 -14.41
CA ASN A 128 13.79 17.96 -13.43
C ASN A 128 12.96 18.93 -12.58
N ILE A 129 12.85 18.66 -11.29
CA ILE A 129 12.08 19.46 -10.33
C ILE A 129 13.04 20.10 -9.34
N ASN A 130 13.28 21.39 -9.50
CA ASN A 130 14.21 22.15 -8.67
C ASN A 130 13.44 22.96 -7.61
N PRO A 131 13.70 22.73 -6.32
CA PRO A 131 13.13 23.55 -5.26
C PRO A 131 13.64 25.00 -5.37
N PRO A 132 12.89 25.97 -4.82
CA PRO A 132 13.29 27.37 -4.86
C PRO A 132 14.60 27.60 -4.10
N ALA A 133 15.40 28.56 -4.59
CA ALA A 133 16.54 29.06 -3.84
C ALA A 133 16.08 29.73 -2.53
N LYS A 134 16.97 29.77 -1.53
CA LYS A 134 16.69 30.40 -0.23
C LYS A 134 16.17 31.83 -0.43
N GLY A 135 14.95 32.12 0.02
CA GLY A 135 14.29 33.42 -0.14
C GLY A 135 13.35 33.57 -1.36
N SER A 136 13.27 32.55 -2.22
CA SER A 136 12.29 32.48 -3.31
C SER A 136 11.16 31.51 -2.97
N ARG A 137 9.98 31.71 -3.55
CA ARG A 137 8.87 30.74 -3.55
C ARG A 137 8.72 29.99 -4.87
N LYS A 138 9.50 30.36 -5.90
CA LYS A 138 9.33 29.83 -7.27
C LYS A 138 10.09 28.53 -7.46
N TRP A 139 9.34 27.44 -7.59
CA TRP A 139 9.86 26.17 -8.09
C TRP A 139 10.19 26.28 -9.58
N ARG A 140 11.21 25.53 -10.04
CA ARG A 140 11.57 25.46 -11.47
C ARG A 140 11.44 24.03 -11.96
N ILE A 141 10.68 23.87 -13.04
CA ILE A 141 10.43 22.57 -13.67
C ILE A 141 10.97 22.59 -15.10
N GLU A 142 11.77 21.58 -15.44
CA GLU A 142 12.22 21.34 -16.82
C GLU A 142 11.71 19.98 -17.26
N LEU A 143 11.02 19.95 -18.39
CA LEU A 143 10.47 18.75 -19.00
C LEU A 143 11.19 18.51 -20.33
N ASN A 144 11.75 17.32 -20.50
CA ASN A 144 12.24 16.88 -21.79
C ASN A 144 11.13 16.11 -22.51
N GLU A 145 10.34 16.81 -23.33
CA GLU A 145 9.13 16.26 -23.96
C GLU A 145 9.41 15.01 -24.80
N ASP A 146 10.52 14.96 -25.53
CA ASP A 146 10.84 13.82 -26.39
C ASP A 146 11.14 12.56 -25.57
N LEU A 147 11.95 12.70 -24.51
CA LEU A 147 12.24 11.58 -23.60
C LEU A 147 11.01 11.18 -22.78
N ILE A 148 10.11 12.11 -22.46
CA ILE A 148 8.84 11.81 -21.78
C ILE A 148 7.93 11.02 -22.72
N LYS A 149 7.79 11.41 -23.99
CA LYS A 149 6.97 10.69 -24.99
C LYS A 149 7.47 9.26 -25.18
N GLU A 150 8.78 9.07 -25.34
CA GLU A 150 9.39 7.73 -25.43
C GLU A 150 9.11 6.89 -24.17
N HIS A 151 9.20 7.50 -22.99
CA HIS A 151 8.90 6.83 -21.72
C HIS A 151 7.44 6.41 -21.62
N LEU A 152 6.50 7.33 -21.91
CA LEU A 152 5.07 7.04 -21.85
C LEU A 152 4.69 5.95 -22.87
N ALA A 153 5.26 5.99 -24.08
CA ALA A 153 5.03 4.97 -25.10
C ALA A 153 5.47 3.57 -24.66
N SER A 154 6.59 3.46 -23.93
CA SER A 154 7.13 2.20 -23.42
C SER A 154 6.56 1.74 -22.07
N HIS A 155 5.88 2.63 -21.32
CA HIS A 155 5.38 2.34 -19.98
C HIS A 155 3.85 2.24 -19.89
N ILE A 156 3.11 2.72 -20.89
CA ILE A 156 1.65 2.62 -20.91
C ILE A 156 1.21 1.59 -21.94
N VAL A 157 0.43 0.62 -21.49
CA VAL A 157 -0.23 -0.39 -22.33
C VAL A 157 -1.74 -0.14 -22.32
N GLY A 158 -2.36 -0.30 -23.48
CA GLY A 158 -3.75 0.08 -23.74
C GLY A 158 -3.85 1.21 -24.77
N LYS A 159 -4.95 1.18 -25.54
CA LYS A 159 -5.21 2.17 -26.59
C LYS A 159 -5.76 3.46 -26.00
N TYR A 160 -6.62 3.33 -24.99
CA TYR A 160 -7.31 4.44 -24.34
C TYR A 160 -7.05 4.46 -22.84
N PHE A 161 -7.38 5.55 -22.15
CA PHE A 161 -7.23 5.63 -20.70
C PHE A 161 -8.11 4.60 -19.99
N LEU A 162 -9.32 4.39 -20.52
CA LEU A 162 -10.19 3.27 -20.17
C LEU A 162 -10.31 2.32 -21.37
N ASN A 163 -10.15 1.03 -21.15
CA ASN A 163 -10.24 0.01 -22.20
C ASN A 163 -11.29 -1.02 -21.82
N PHE A 164 -11.96 -1.58 -22.83
CA PHE A 164 -12.73 -2.80 -22.61
C PHE A 164 -11.78 -4.00 -22.57
N ILE A 165 -12.00 -4.86 -21.58
CA ILE A 165 -11.37 -6.17 -21.47
C ILE A 165 -12.46 -7.23 -21.38
N GLU A 166 -12.23 -8.37 -22.04
CA GLU A 166 -13.19 -9.47 -22.11
C GLU A 166 -12.57 -10.71 -21.48
N SER A 167 -13.38 -11.46 -20.70
CA SER A 167 -12.94 -12.76 -20.20
C SER A 167 -13.07 -13.81 -21.29
N ASP A 168 -12.06 -14.66 -21.38
CA ASP A 168 -11.96 -15.68 -22.42
C ASP A 168 -11.39 -16.96 -21.81
N ASP A 169 -12.26 -17.96 -21.68
CA ASP A 169 -11.93 -19.25 -21.09
C ASP A 169 -10.94 -20.05 -21.98
N SER A 170 -10.83 -19.71 -23.27
CA SER A 170 -9.87 -20.33 -24.20
C SER A 170 -8.41 -19.97 -23.88
N LEU A 171 -8.19 -18.84 -23.20
CA LEU A 171 -6.88 -18.45 -22.68
C LEU A 171 -6.36 -19.42 -21.60
N TRP A 172 -7.26 -20.21 -21.00
CA TRP A 172 -6.99 -21.08 -19.86
C TRP A 172 -7.28 -22.56 -20.14
N ASN A 173 -6.60 -23.14 -21.14
CA ASN A 173 -6.75 -24.56 -21.51
C ASN A 173 -8.23 -25.01 -21.58
N ASN A 174 -9.06 -24.16 -22.20
CA ASN A 174 -10.52 -24.30 -22.30
C ASN A 174 -11.22 -24.45 -20.94
N GLY A 175 -10.90 -23.56 -19.98
CA GLY A 175 -11.51 -23.53 -18.66
C GLY A 175 -11.02 -24.59 -17.70
N ASN A 176 -9.78 -25.07 -17.86
CA ASN A 176 -9.10 -25.99 -16.95
C ASN A 176 -7.81 -25.36 -16.41
N PHE A 177 -7.88 -24.77 -15.22
CA PHE A 177 -6.75 -24.06 -14.61
C PHE A 177 -6.93 -23.92 -13.08
N LEU A 178 -5.85 -23.55 -12.42
CA LEU A 178 -5.77 -23.36 -10.97
C LEU A 178 -5.54 -21.88 -10.62
N ILE A 179 -6.35 -21.40 -9.70
CA ILE A 179 -6.23 -20.07 -9.10
C ILE A 179 -5.79 -20.25 -7.66
N GLY A 180 -4.64 -19.68 -7.30
CA GLY A 180 -4.13 -19.64 -5.94
C GLY A 180 -4.25 -18.24 -5.36
N SER A 181 -4.25 -18.17 -4.04
CA SER A 181 -4.18 -16.90 -3.32
C SER A 181 -3.43 -17.09 -2.01
N SER A 182 -2.90 -15.99 -1.49
CA SER A 182 -2.15 -15.94 -0.25
C SER A 182 -2.44 -14.66 0.53
N ASP A 183 -2.45 -14.77 1.85
CA ASP A 183 -2.46 -13.62 2.76
C ASP A 183 -1.53 -13.86 3.96
N VAL A 184 -1.05 -12.80 4.58
CA VAL A 184 -0.22 -12.80 5.78
C VAL A 184 -0.90 -12.04 6.92
N SER A 185 -0.99 -12.68 8.07
CA SER A 185 -1.57 -12.11 9.27
C SER A 185 -0.50 -11.87 10.33
N GLN A 186 -0.63 -10.77 11.06
CA GLN A 186 0.22 -10.40 12.18
C GLN A 186 -0.56 -10.54 13.48
N HIS A 187 -0.04 -11.35 14.40
CA HIS A 187 -0.65 -11.65 15.69
C HIS A 187 0.22 -11.13 16.83
N ARG A 188 -0.33 -10.20 17.61
CA ARG A 188 0.30 -9.69 18.83
C ARG A 188 -0.20 -10.49 20.03
N SER A 189 0.71 -10.95 20.86
CA SER A 189 0.38 -11.67 22.09
C SER A 189 1.39 -11.41 23.18
N SER A 190 1.16 -12.00 24.36
CA SER A 190 2.09 -11.90 25.46
C SER A 190 2.08 -13.15 26.35
N VAL A 191 3.24 -13.40 26.95
CA VAL A 191 3.47 -14.47 27.91
C VAL A 191 3.54 -13.88 29.31
N PRO A 192 2.79 -14.39 30.30
CA PRO A 192 2.92 -13.91 31.67
C PRO A 192 4.30 -14.27 32.25
N TYR A 193 4.95 -13.29 32.85
CA TYR A 193 6.18 -13.45 33.61
C TYR A 193 5.85 -13.32 35.10
N PRO A 194 5.92 -14.41 35.88
CA PRO A 194 5.76 -14.34 37.32
C PRO A 194 7.02 -13.71 37.92
N ALA A 195 7.10 -12.37 37.93
CA ALA A 195 8.10 -11.68 38.73
C ALA A 195 7.67 -11.72 40.20
N ARG A 196 8.63 -11.87 41.10
CA ARG A 196 8.39 -11.97 42.55
C ARG A 196 7.67 -10.74 43.14
N PHE A 197 7.72 -9.59 42.46
CA PHE A 197 7.24 -8.32 42.97
C PHE A 197 6.07 -7.69 42.19
N PHE A 198 5.87 -8.02 40.91
CA PHE A 198 4.75 -7.50 40.09
C PHE A 198 4.39 -8.46 38.95
N ASN A 199 3.11 -8.53 38.58
CA ASN A 199 2.68 -9.25 37.37
C ASN A 199 3.15 -8.48 36.13
N ARG A 200 4.06 -9.07 35.33
CA ARG A 200 4.44 -8.54 34.01
C ARG A 200 4.03 -9.52 32.92
N THR A 201 3.84 -9.01 31.71
CA THR A 201 3.73 -9.83 30.51
C THR A 201 4.82 -9.43 29.55
N VAL A 202 5.35 -10.41 28.82
CA VAL A 202 6.40 -10.24 27.82
C VAL A 202 5.72 -10.31 26.44
N PRO A 203 5.63 -9.18 25.71
CA PRO A 203 4.93 -9.15 24.42
C PRO A 203 5.78 -9.82 23.34
N PHE A 204 5.13 -10.53 22.43
CA PHE A 204 5.76 -11.03 21.21
C PHE A 204 4.81 -10.85 20.03
N LEU A 205 5.36 -10.89 18.83
CA LEU A 205 4.59 -10.76 17.59
C LEU A 205 4.92 -11.94 16.69
N LEU A 206 3.87 -12.57 16.16
CA LEU A 206 3.98 -13.71 15.27
C LEU A 206 3.32 -13.38 13.94
N ASN A 207 4.05 -13.52 12.84
CA ASN A 207 3.52 -13.41 11.49
C ASN A 207 3.31 -14.82 10.93
N ASN A 208 2.22 -15.04 10.21
CA ASN A 208 1.98 -16.28 9.49
C ASN A 208 1.27 -16.00 8.17
N ALA A 209 1.42 -16.91 7.22
CA ALA A 209 0.73 -16.86 5.95
C ALA A 209 -0.12 -18.11 5.74
N ALA A 210 -1.15 -17.96 4.93
CA ALA A 210 -1.99 -19.07 4.47
C ALA A 210 -2.56 -18.72 3.09
N GLY A 211 -3.12 -19.72 2.42
CA GLY A 211 -3.63 -19.57 1.08
C GLY A 211 -4.82 -20.46 0.78
N ALA A 212 -5.56 -20.08 -0.25
CA ALA A 212 -6.69 -20.83 -0.77
C ALA A 212 -6.47 -21.14 -2.25
N ILE A 213 -7.12 -22.20 -2.73
CA ILE A 213 -7.07 -22.61 -4.12
C ILE A 213 -8.47 -22.81 -4.65
N VAL A 214 -8.70 -22.31 -5.86
CA VAL A 214 -9.87 -22.58 -6.66
C VAL A 214 -9.43 -23.36 -7.90
N ARG A 215 -10.03 -24.54 -8.07
CA ARG A 215 -9.85 -25.36 -9.27
C ARG A 215 -10.99 -25.10 -10.22
N VAL A 216 -10.67 -24.67 -11.43
CA VAL A 216 -11.64 -24.52 -12.50
C VAL A 216 -11.54 -25.74 -13.41
N ASN A 217 -12.62 -26.51 -13.51
CA ASN A 217 -12.70 -27.70 -14.35
C ASN A 217 -13.91 -27.58 -15.28
N ASN A 218 -13.68 -27.54 -16.60
CA ASN A 218 -14.72 -27.38 -17.62
C ASN A 218 -15.69 -26.22 -17.28
N GLY A 219 -15.14 -25.07 -16.87
CA GLY A 219 -15.91 -23.88 -16.53
C GLY A 219 -16.69 -23.95 -15.20
N LYS A 220 -16.39 -24.91 -14.32
CA LYS A 220 -16.92 -24.97 -12.95
C LYS A 220 -15.81 -24.71 -11.95
N ALA A 221 -15.98 -23.69 -11.12
CA ALA A 221 -15.07 -23.36 -10.02
C ALA A 221 -15.42 -24.17 -8.76
N ILE A 222 -14.41 -24.81 -8.17
CA ILE A 222 -14.52 -25.57 -6.92
C ILE A 222 -13.41 -25.09 -6.01
N PHE A 223 -13.77 -24.65 -4.81
CA PHE A 223 -12.79 -24.40 -3.75
C PHE A 223 -12.16 -25.71 -3.33
N ASP A 224 -10.84 -25.79 -3.46
CA ASP A 224 -10.05 -26.88 -2.92
C ASP A 224 -9.85 -26.68 -1.41
N GLN A 225 -9.30 -27.68 -0.72
CA GLN A 225 -8.93 -27.52 0.69
C GLN A 225 -7.89 -26.40 0.84
N GLY A 226 -8.03 -25.60 1.91
CA GLY A 226 -7.09 -24.54 2.23
C GLY A 226 -5.65 -25.05 2.34
N ARG A 227 -4.70 -24.25 1.87
CA ARG A 227 -3.26 -24.47 2.08
C ARG A 227 -2.81 -23.65 3.26
N PHE A 228 -2.21 -24.31 4.24
CA PHE A 228 -1.74 -23.67 5.44
C PHE A 228 -0.22 -23.74 5.49
N ASN A 229 0.41 -22.76 6.12
CA ASN A 229 1.80 -22.91 6.57
C ASN A 229 1.92 -24.21 7.39
N PRO A 230 2.98 -25.00 7.21
CA PRO A 230 3.25 -26.13 8.09
C PRO A 230 3.49 -25.64 9.52
N GLU A 231 3.56 -26.58 10.48
CA GLU A 231 4.07 -26.26 11.81
C GLU A 231 5.48 -25.66 11.66
N PRO A 232 5.70 -24.41 12.10
CA PRO A 232 6.90 -23.69 11.73
C PRO A 232 8.12 -24.31 12.42
N ASN A 233 9.08 -24.76 11.62
CA ASN A 233 10.36 -25.23 12.13
C ASN A 233 11.19 -24.05 12.67
N GLN A 234 12.33 -24.32 13.32
CA GLN A 234 13.16 -23.27 13.91
C GLN A 234 13.65 -22.23 12.88
N GLU A 235 13.88 -22.64 11.64
CA GLU A 235 14.36 -21.75 10.58
C GLU A 235 13.28 -20.77 10.13
N LEU A 236 12.03 -21.23 10.01
CA LEU A 236 10.88 -20.41 9.66
C LEU A 236 10.44 -19.52 10.84
N LEU A 237 10.46 -20.06 12.07
CA LEU A 237 10.16 -19.30 13.29
C LEU A 237 11.06 -18.07 13.46
N LYS A 238 12.32 -18.14 13.01
CA LYS A 238 13.25 -17.00 13.05
C LYS A 238 12.70 -15.76 12.32
N TRP A 239 11.92 -15.95 11.27
CA TRP A 239 11.38 -14.87 10.46
C TRP A 239 9.91 -14.57 10.78
N MET A 240 9.20 -15.54 11.37
CA MET A 240 7.80 -15.37 11.80
C MET A 240 7.69 -14.70 13.17
N LEU A 241 8.56 -15.05 14.12
CA LEU A 241 8.51 -14.56 15.49
C LEU A 241 9.41 -13.33 15.65
N ILE A 242 8.81 -12.18 15.94
CA ILE A 242 9.50 -10.99 16.43
C ILE A 242 9.46 -11.06 17.94
N ASP A 243 10.62 -11.36 18.52
CA ASP A 243 10.78 -11.47 19.96
C ASP A 243 10.90 -10.09 20.63
N PRO A 244 10.68 -10.01 21.96
CA PRO A 244 10.60 -8.74 22.67
C PRO A 244 11.91 -7.95 22.67
N SER A 245 13.07 -8.59 22.53
CA SER A 245 14.36 -7.90 22.56
C SER A 245 14.47 -6.84 21.47
N TYR A 246 13.76 -7.03 20.35
CA TYR A 246 13.81 -6.07 19.24
C TYR A 246 13.10 -4.76 19.58
N GLN A 247 12.18 -4.75 20.54
CA GLN A 247 11.59 -3.51 21.05
C GLN A 247 12.57 -2.71 21.90
N ASP A 248 13.51 -3.39 22.56
CA ASP A 248 14.53 -2.77 23.40
C ASP A 248 15.78 -2.37 22.59
N GLU A 249 16.13 -3.15 21.56
CA GLU A 249 17.33 -2.97 20.75
C GLU A 249 17.15 -2.04 19.54
N LEU A 250 15.93 -1.92 18.99
CA LEU A 250 15.65 -1.11 17.82
C LEU A 250 14.92 0.17 18.19
N GLU A 251 15.24 1.24 17.47
CA GLU A 251 14.42 2.44 17.48
C GLU A 251 12.98 2.13 17.03
N PRO A 252 11.95 2.85 17.54
CA PRO A 252 10.55 2.54 17.23
C PRO A 252 10.24 2.45 15.73
N GLU A 253 10.83 3.33 14.92
CA GLU A 253 10.68 3.29 13.45
C GLU A 253 11.29 2.00 12.86
N ASP A 254 12.47 1.61 13.34
CA ASP A 254 13.17 0.42 12.88
C ASP A 254 12.44 -0.86 13.29
N PHE A 255 11.86 -0.88 14.49
CA PHE A 255 10.98 -1.95 14.94
C PHE A 255 9.76 -2.08 14.01
N HIS A 256 9.07 -0.97 13.71
CA HIS A 256 7.92 -1.00 12.78
C HIS A 256 8.29 -1.53 11.40
N ARG A 257 9.41 -1.08 10.83
CA ARG A 257 9.89 -1.55 9.52
C ARG A 257 10.35 -3.01 9.53
N CYS A 258 10.94 -3.46 10.64
CA CYS A 258 11.27 -4.86 10.86
C CYS A 258 10.00 -5.72 10.84
N THR A 259 8.95 -5.32 11.57
CA THR A 259 7.67 -6.06 11.57
C THR A 259 7.00 -6.11 10.21
N ALA A 260 7.08 -5.04 9.41
CA ALA A 260 6.57 -5.01 8.04
C ALA A 260 7.36 -5.96 7.12
N SER A 261 8.69 -5.93 7.20
CA SER A 261 9.56 -6.82 6.42
C SER A 261 9.35 -8.30 6.80
N ALA A 262 9.08 -8.59 8.07
CA ALA A 262 8.79 -9.94 8.53
C ALA A 262 7.48 -10.50 7.95
N MET A 263 6.44 -9.67 7.76
CA MET A 263 5.23 -10.07 7.03
C MET A 263 5.57 -10.41 5.57
N ASP A 264 6.36 -9.57 4.90
CA ASP A 264 6.78 -9.82 3.52
C ASP A 264 7.55 -11.16 3.40
N VAL A 265 8.50 -11.42 4.31
CA VAL A 265 9.24 -12.69 4.36
C VAL A 265 8.29 -13.88 4.51
N GLY A 266 7.37 -13.81 5.48
CA GLY A 266 6.43 -14.90 5.75
C GLY A 266 5.54 -15.20 4.54
N GLN A 267 5.03 -14.18 3.86
CA GLN A 267 4.19 -14.35 2.68
C GLN A 267 4.99 -14.86 1.47
N TYR A 268 6.18 -14.32 1.20
CA TYR A 268 7.00 -14.77 0.06
C TYR A 268 7.49 -16.20 0.22
N ILE A 269 7.87 -16.63 1.43
CA ILE A 269 8.20 -18.03 1.68
C ILE A 269 6.98 -18.92 1.39
N PHE A 270 5.80 -18.52 1.86
CA PHE A 270 4.58 -19.28 1.60
C PHE A 270 4.25 -19.36 0.11
N ASP A 271 4.26 -18.23 -0.59
CA ASP A 271 4.00 -18.14 -2.03
C ASP A 271 4.98 -19.01 -2.81
N HIS A 272 6.26 -18.95 -2.45
CA HIS A 272 7.31 -19.72 -3.11
C HIS A 272 7.14 -21.23 -2.89
N GLU A 273 6.97 -21.68 -1.65
CA GLU A 273 6.96 -23.11 -1.29
C GLU A 273 5.63 -23.78 -1.62
N TYR A 274 4.51 -23.15 -1.27
CA TYR A 274 3.19 -23.80 -1.27
C TYR A 274 2.31 -23.40 -2.44
N LEU A 275 2.69 -22.39 -3.23
CA LEU A 275 1.97 -22.04 -4.45
C LEU A 275 2.86 -22.27 -5.67
N LEU A 276 3.97 -21.54 -5.80
CA LEU A 276 4.82 -21.55 -6.99
C LEU A 276 5.62 -22.85 -7.18
N ASN A 277 6.01 -23.53 -6.09
CA ASN A 277 6.73 -24.82 -6.16
C ASN A 277 5.89 -26.02 -5.69
N ALA A 278 4.56 -25.92 -5.71
CA ALA A 278 3.67 -27.00 -5.26
C ALA A 278 3.57 -28.21 -6.22
N GLY A 279 4.52 -28.36 -7.14
CA GLY A 279 4.55 -29.46 -8.11
C GLY A 279 3.30 -29.50 -8.98
N ARG A 280 2.58 -30.64 -8.95
CA ARG A 280 1.39 -30.87 -9.80
C ARG A 280 0.21 -29.96 -9.48
N ASP A 281 0.15 -29.41 -8.28
CA ASP A 281 -0.90 -28.49 -7.86
C ASP A 281 -0.39 -27.05 -7.72
N CYS A 282 0.60 -26.67 -8.52
CA CYS A 282 1.02 -25.28 -8.70
C CYS A 282 -0.09 -24.48 -9.40
N PRO A 283 -0.59 -23.38 -8.83
CA PRO A 283 -1.55 -22.52 -9.50
C PRO A 283 -1.00 -21.92 -10.80
N ASP A 284 -1.88 -21.74 -11.78
CA ASP A 284 -1.55 -21.06 -13.04
C ASP A 284 -1.51 -19.53 -12.86
N ILE A 285 -2.33 -19.04 -11.92
CA ILE A 285 -2.37 -17.65 -11.45
C ILE A 285 -2.41 -17.61 -9.93
N ILE A 286 -1.66 -16.68 -9.34
CA ILE A 286 -1.63 -16.41 -7.91
C ILE A 286 -2.08 -14.97 -7.67
N LEU A 287 -3.13 -14.81 -6.87
CA LEU A 287 -3.69 -13.54 -6.41
C LEU A 287 -3.24 -13.29 -4.96
N ARG A 288 -2.10 -12.65 -4.78
CA ARG A 288 -1.53 -12.33 -3.47
C ARG A 288 -2.26 -11.13 -2.87
N ASP A 289 -2.73 -11.20 -1.62
CA ASP A 289 -3.22 -10.01 -0.91
C ASP A 289 -2.07 -9.02 -0.71
N GLY A 290 -2.32 -7.76 -1.06
CA GLY A 290 -1.35 -6.68 -1.01
C GLY A 290 -0.46 -6.53 -2.26
N SER A 291 0.57 -5.70 -2.12
CA SER A 291 1.47 -5.34 -3.23
C SER A 291 2.55 -6.38 -3.46
N LEU A 292 2.91 -6.67 -4.71
CA LEU A 292 4.09 -7.49 -5.02
C LEU A 292 5.40 -6.85 -4.54
N PHE A 293 5.44 -5.52 -4.44
CA PHE A 293 6.61 -4.82 -3.93
C PHE A 293 6.75 -5.02 -2.42
N PRO A 294 7.99 -5.22 -1.93
CA PRO A 294 8.20 -5.28 -0.50
C PRO A 294 7.93 -3.90 0.11
N GLN A 295 7.45 -3.91 1.34
CA GLN A 295 7.12 -2.71 2.09
C GLN A 295 8.39 -1.87 2.33
N ASP A 296 9.51 -2.53 2.67
CA ASP A 296 10.82 -1.89 2.82
C ASP A 296 11.77 -2.22 1.64
N ALA A 297 11.62 -1.50 0.52
CA ALA A 297 12.38 -1.77 -0.72
C ALA A 297 13.64 -0.91 -0.91
N TYR A 298 13.94 0.03 0.00
CA TYR A 298 15.01 1.02 -0.21
C TYR A 298 16.39 0.40 -0.01
N LEU A 299 17.34 0.71 -0.90
CA LEU A 299 18.70 0.18 -0.82
C LEU A 299 19.39 0.55 0.49
N ASP A 300 19.20 1.79 0.95
CA ASP A 300 19.81 2.28 2.20
C ASP A 300 19.32 1.47 3.42
N ASN A 301 18.13 0.86 3.34
CA ASN A 301 17.58 0.00 4.37
C ASN A 301 18.07 -1.45 4.24
N PHE A 302 18.26 -1.91 3.00
CA PHE A 302 18.82 -3.24 2.69
C PHE A 302 20.26 -3.38 3.19
N ILE A 303 21.08 -2.33 3.13
CA ILE A 303 22.49 -2.38 3.52
C ILE A 303 22.73 -2.17 5.02
N ILE A 304 21.70 -1.97 5.84
CA ILE A 304 21.85 -1.78 7.29
C ILE A 304 22.36 -3.08 7.90
N ASN A 305 23.40 -2.99 8.74
CA ASN A 305 24.00 -4.14 9.42
C ASN A 305 23.42 -4.33 10.83
N ASN A 306 22.10 -4.53 10.93
CA ASN A 306 21.38 -4.84 12.17
C ASN A 306 20.25 -5.86 11.91
N GLU A 307 19.45 -6.21 12.92
CA GLU A 307 18.36 -7.18 12.76
C GLU A 307 17.32 -6.73 11.71
N ARG A 308 16.89 -5.46 11.72
CA ARG A 308 15.99 -4.92 10.69
C ARG A 308 16.55 -5.13 9.28
N GLY A 309 17.84 -4.84 9.07
CA GLY A 309 18.51 -5.04 7.79
C GLY A 309 18.47 -6.49 7.34
N LYS A 310 18.64 -7.45 8.24
CA LYS A 310 18.52 -8.89 7.95
C LYS A 310 17.14 -9.28 7.44
N PHE A 311 16.06 -8.76 8.04
CA PHE A 311 14.70 -8.99 7.56
C PHE A 311 14.47 -8.40 6.17
N THR A 312 14.98 -7.19 5.93
CA THR A 312 14.90 -6.53 4.62
C THR A 312 15.64 -7.35 3.55
N GLN A 313 16.85 -7.82 3.87
CA GLN A 313 17.66 -8.66 2.99
C GLN A 313 16.95 -9.97 2.66
N LYS A 314 16.36 -10.62 3.67
CA LYS A 314 15.60 -11.86 3.50
C LYS A 314 14.36 -11.63 2.64
N ALA A 315 13.58 -10.56 2.86
CA ALA A 315 12.40 -10.26 2.06
C ALA A 315 12.75 -10.09 0.57
N ILE A 316 13.85 -9.39 0.28
CA ILE A 316 14.38 -9.23 -1.08
C ILE A 316 14.81 -10.56 -1.70
N GLN A 317 15.48 -11.42 -0.95
CA GLN A 317 15.88 -12.75 -1.41
C GLN A 317 14.67 -13.63 -1.72
N GLU A 318 13.68 -13.67 -0.84
CA GLU A 318 12.48 -14.51 -1.03
C GLU A 318 11.59 -13.99 -2.17
N LEU A 319 11.43 -12.66 -2.30
CA LEU A 319 10.77 -12.07 -3.47
C LEU A 319 11.45 -12.49 -4.77
N LEU A 320 12.78 -12.40 -4.83
CA LEU A 320 13.53 -12.78 -6.02
C LEU A 320 13.30 -14.26 -6.38
N LYS A 321 13.22 -15.15 -5.39
CA LYS A 321 12.85 -16.56 -5.64
C LYS A 321 11.44 -16.67 -6.21
N CYS A 322 10.44 -15.98 -5.64
CA CYS A 322 9.08 -15.98 -6.18
C CYS A 322 9.04 -15.53 -7.65
N LEU A 323 9.73 -14.44 -7.98
CA LEU A 323 9.75 -13.92 -9.35
C LEU A 323 10.45 -14.87 -10.32
N ASN A 324 11.57 -15.48 -9.91
CA ASN A 324 12.23 -16.49 -10.72
C ASN A 324 11.33 -17.71 -10.95
N SER A 325 10.69 -18.25 -9.91
CA SER A 325 9.76 -19.38 -10.06
C SER A 325 8.55 -19.03 -10.92
N ALA A 326 7.98 -17.83 -10.75
CA ALA A 326 6.88 -17.36 -11.59
C ALA A 326 7.28 -17.27 -13.06
N ARG A 327 8.49 -16.78 -13.37
CA ARG A 327 9.04 -16.76 -14.73
C ARG A 327 9.29 -18.19 -15.25
N ASP A 328 10.01 -19.00 -14.49
CA ASP A 328 10.49 -20.31 -14.92
C ASP A 328 9.33 -21.29 -15.15
N PHE A 329 8.23 -21.16 -14.41
CA PHE A 329 7.00 -21.94 -14.59
C PHE A 329 5.90 -21.21 -15.39
N ASN A 330 6.21 -20.03 -15.95
CA ASN A 330 5.28 -19.21 -16.73
C ASN A 330 3.93 -18.94 -16.03
N ARG A 331 3.98 -18.54 -14.76
CA ARG A 331 2.82 -18.27 -13.90
C ARG A 331 2.50 -16.78 -13.84
N ILE A 332 1.22 -16.45 -13.68
CA ILE A 332 0.81 -15.07 -13.39
C ILE A 332 0.91 -14.86 -11.89
N TYR A 333 1.88 -14.08 -11.44
CA TYR A 333 1.99 -13.64 -10.06
C TYR A 333 1.47 -12.21 -9.95
N CYS A 334 0.35 -12.04 -9.25
CA CYS A 334 -0.41 -10.79 -9.20
C CYS A 334 -0.72 -10.39 -7.76
N GLY A 335 -0.41 -9.15 -7.39
CA GLY A 335 -0.85 -8.53 -6.15
C GLY A 335 -2.27 -7.95 -6.30
N VAL A 336 -3.06 -8.03 -5.23
CA VAL A 336 -4.41 -7.48 -5.09
C VAL A 336 -4.37 -6.48 -3.94
N SER A 337 -4.13 -5.21 -4.25
CA SER A 337 -3.87 -4.17 -3.26
C SER A 337 -5.13 -3.36 -2.92
N LYS A 338 -5.63 -3.48 -1.69
CA LYS A 338 -6.75 -2.69 -1.15
C LYS A 338 -6.38 -1.21 -0.92
N ASN A 339 -5.29 -0.95 -0.20
CA ASN A 339 -4.91 0.41 0.19
C ASN A 339 -3.81 0.99 -0.72
N VAL A 340 -4.22 1.69 -1.77
CA VAL A 340 -3.31 2.33 -2.72
C VAL A 340 -3.13 3.82 -2.40
N ARG A 341 -1.96 4.16 -1.84
CA ARG A 341 -1.60 5.56 -1.54
C ARG A 341 -1.02 6.33 -2.73
N LEU A 342 -0.57 5.61 -3.76
CA LEU A 342 -0.07 6.23 -4.99
C LEU A 342 -1.25 6.87 -5.74
N LYS A 343 -1.03 8.06 -6.32
CA LYS A 343 -2.06 8.87 -6.99
C LYS A 343 -1.71 9.07 -8.45
N VAL A 344 -1.53 7.99 -9.20
CA VAL A 344 -1.12 8.09 -10.61
C VAL A 344 -2.34 8.29 -11.50
N TYR A 345 -3.39 7.50 -11.28
CA TYR A 345 -4.62 7.60 -12.06
C TYR A 345 -5.52 8.74 -11.55
N SER A 346 -5.68 8.87 -10.23
CA SER A 346 -6.58 9.84 -9.64
C SER A 346 -6.16 11.28 -9.92
N ALA A 347 -4.86 11.57 -9.90
CA ALA A 347 -4.34 12.90 -10.19
C ALA A 347 -4.68 13.36 -11.61
N VAL A 348 -4.58 12.47 -12.59
CA VAL A 348 -4.87 12.81 -13.99
C VAL A 348 -6.37 12.83 -14.27
N LEU A 349 -7.14 11.96 -13.62
CA LEU A 349 -8.61 12.05 -13.67
C LEU A 349 -9.11 13.39 -13.11
N ASP A 350 -8.64 13.76 -11.91
CA ASP A 350 -8.99 14.99 -11.20
C ASP A 350 -8.70 16.22 -12.08
N TRP A 351 -7.50 16.28 -12.66
CA TRP A 351 -7.11 17.32 -13.61
C TRP A 351 -7.97 17.31 -14.89
N TYR A 352 -8.21 16.14 -15.47
CA TYR A 352 -8.93 16.03 -16.74
C TYR A 352 -10.37 16.53 -16.60
N ILE A 353 -11.04 16.18 -15.50
CA ILE A 353 -12.40 16.65 -15.21
C ILE A 353 -12.42 18.16 -15.08
N ALA A 354 -11.54 18.73 -14.25
CA ALA A 354 -11.48 20.18 -14.04
C ALA A 354 -11.19 20.97 -15.31
N LYS A 355 -10.36 20.41 -16.20
CA LYS A 355 -9.97 21.11 -17.42
C LYS A 355 -10.99 20.97 -18.55
N ASN A 356 -11.68 19.83 -18.67
CA ASN A 356 -12.43 19.49 -19.88
C ASN A 356 -13.93 19.22 -19.65
N ILE A 357 -14.37 18.99 -18.42
CA ILE A 357 -15.73 18.51 -18.14
C ILE A 357 -16.49 19.47 -17.24
N ASP A 358 -15.88 19.89 -16.14
CA ASP A 358 -16.48 20.75 -15.14
C ASP A 358 -15.46 21.74 -14.59
N GLU A 359 -15.58 22.99 -15.03
CA GLU A 359 -14.71 24.10 -14.65
C GLU A 359 -14.79 24.44 -13.15
N ASN A 360 -15.87 24.03 -12.48
CA ASN A 360 -16.06 24.23 -11.04
C ASN A 360 -15.46 23.08 -10.21
N TRP A 361 -14.85 22.09 -10.86
CA TRP A 361 -14.18 20.98 -10.18
C TRP A 361 -12.88 21.46 -9.55
N GLU A 362 -12.84 21.53 -8.22
CA GLU A 362 -11.66 22.00 -7.49
C GLU A 362 -10.53 20.95 -7.48
N ILE A 363 -9.49 21.19 -8.28
CA ILE A 363 -8.28 20.35 -8.33
C ILE A 363 -7.53 20.39 -6.98
N GLY A 364 -7.31 19.20 -6.40
CA GLY A 364 -6.33 19.04 -5.32
C GLY A 364 -6.77 19.42 -3.90
N ASN A 365 -8.03 19.82 -3.67
CA ASN A 365 -8.57 19.99 -2.31
C ASN A 365 -9.01 18.64 -1.70
N TYR A 366 -9.38 17.68 -2.56
CA TYR A 366 -9.78 16.32 -2.23
C TYR A 366 -9.27 15.30 -3.25
N THR A 367 -7.96 15.26 -3.56
CA THR A 367 -7.49 14.23 -4.49
C THR A 367 -7.70 12.86 -3.86
N LEU A 368 -8.76 12.19 -4.32
CA LEU A 368 -9.09 10.82 -3.99
C LEU A 368 -7.85 9.95 -4.21
N THR A 369 -7.73 8.89 -3.43
CA THR A 369 -6.75 7.83 -3.74
C THR A 369 -7.07 7.20 -5.09
N ASP A 370 -6.08 6.57 -5.73
CA ASP A 370 -6.33 5.81 -6.96
C ASP A 370 -7.48 4.80 -6.77
N GLY A 371 -7.53 4.12 -5.62
CA GLY A 371 -8.61 3.19 -5.29
C GLY A 371 -10.00 3.84 -5.29
N GLN A 372 -10.15 4.98 -4.62
CA GLN A 372 -11.43 5.71 -4.58
C GLN A 372 -11.83 6.26 -5.95
N ALA A 373 -10.92 6.94 -6.63
CA ALA A 373 -11.19 7.56 -7.93
C ALA A 373 -11.54 6.52 -8.99
N MET A 374 -10.78 5.43 -9.07
CA MET A 374 -11.02 4.38 -10.06
C MET A 374 -12.26 3.56 -9.71
N THR A 375 -12.60 3.41 -8.42
CA THR A 375 -13.88 2.80 -8.03
C THR A 375 -15.07 3.61 -8.55
N LEU A 376 -15.05 4.94 -8.36
CA LEU A 376 -16.09 5.82 -8.88
C LEU A 376 -16.18 5.76 -10.40
N LEU A 377 -15.02 5.81 -11.07
CA LEU A 377 -14.95 5.83 -12.53
C LEU A 377 -15.39 4.51 -13.17
N LEU A 378 -15.05 3.37 -12.55
CA LEU A 378 -15.25 2.04 -13.13
C LEU A 378 -16.53 1.34 -12.64
N ALA A 379 -17.17 1.82 -11.57
CA ALA A 379 -18.44 1.26 -11.10
C ALA A 379 -19.53 1.42 -12.19
N SER A 380 -20.03 0.29 -12.68
CA SER A 380 -21.01 0.24 -13.77
C SER A 380 -21.91 -0.99 -13.60
N PRO A 381 -23.23 -0.81 -13.53
CA PRO A 381 -24.18 -1.93 -13.58
C PRO A 381 -24.01 -2.78 -14.85
N ASP A 382 -23.80 -2.14 -16.00
CA ASP A 382 -23.71 -2.77 -17.33
C ASP A 382 -22.54 -3.78 -17.43
N CYS A 383 -21.43 -3.51 -16.74
CA CYS A 383 -20.26 -4.40 -16.73
C CYS A 383 -20.49 -5.68 -15.91
N PHE A 384 -21.49 -5.70 -15.02
CA PHE A 384 -21.75 -6.83 -14.13
C PHE A 384 -22.88 -7.73 -14.63
N GLU A 385 -23.84 -7.21 -15.41
CA GLU A 385 -25.03 -7.95 -15.87
C GLU A 385 -24.73 -9.23 -16.67
N ASN A 386 -23.50 -9.39 -17.18
CA ASN A 386 -23.08 -10.57 -17.94
C ASN A 386 -22.06 -11.47 -17.23
N GLY A 387 -21.96 -11.41 -15.90
CA GLY A 387 -21.06 -12.29 -15.13
C GLY A 387 -19.57 -12.05 -15.42
N LEU A 388 -19.17 -10.77 -15.53
CA LEU A 388 -17.81 -10.33 -15.90
C LEU A 388 -17.27 -10.90 -17.22
N LYS A 389 -18.16 -11.21 -18.18
CA LYS A 389 -17.76 -11.45 -19.57
C LYS A 389 -16.98 -10.27 -20.17
N LYS A 390 -17.35 -9.05 -19.78
CA LYS A 390 -16.74 -7.81 -20.24
C LYS A 390 -16.67 -6.83 -19.08
N ALA A 391 -15.55 -6.13 -18.94
CA ALA A 391 -15.36 -5.09 -17.96
C ALA A 391 -14.62 -3.90 -18.60
N ILE A 392 -14.71 -2.75 -17.95
CA ILE A 392 -13.83 -1.61 -18.24
C ILE A 392 -12.62 -1.73 -17.32
N SER A 393 -11.42 -1.60 -17.86
CA SER A 393 -10.19 -1.45 -17.09
C SER A 393 -9.54 -0.12 -17.37
N THR A 394 -8.68 0.35 -16.47
CA THR A 394 -7.74 1.41 -16.81
C THR A 394 -6.73 0.92 -17.85
N CYS A 395 -6.02 1.83 -18.50
CA CYS A 395 -4.73 1.53 -19.11
C CYS A 395 -3.78 0.94 -18.05
N LEU A 396 -2.84 0.12 -18.50
CA LEU A 396 -1.86 -0.51 -17.63
C LEU A 396 -0.60 0.34 -17.59
N ILE A 397 -0.09 0.57 -16.39
CA ILE A 397 1.13 1.36 -16.18
C ILE A 397 2.24 0.45 -15.67
N ARG A 398 3.31 0.37 -16.46
CA ARG A 398 4.53 -0.35 -16.11
C ARG A 398 5.25 0.36 -14.98
N ARG A 399 5.69 -0.40 -13.98
CA ARG A 399 6.58 0.03 -12.91
C ARG A 399 7.72 -0.96 -12.75
N SER A 400 8.84 -0.48 -12.25
CA SER A 400 10.01 -1.30 -11.97
C SER A 400 10.37 -1.26 -10.49
N PHE A 401 11.17 -2.22 -10.05
CA PHE A 401 11.76 -2.19 -8.72
C PHE A 401 12.61 -0.95 -8.48
N THR A 402 13.32 -0.45 -9.49
CA THR A 402 14.12 0.78 -9.39
C THR A 402 13.27 2.00 -9.02
N THR A 403 12.03 2.07 -9.51
CA THR A 403 11.06 3.13 -9.16
C THR A 403 10.63 3.03 -7.69
N ARG A 404 10.28 1.82 -7.23
CA ARG A 404 9.92 1.59 -5.82
C ARG A 404 11.08 1.88 -4.88
N ALA A 405 12.30 1.52 -5.30
CA ALA A 405 13.55 1.78 -4.59
C ALA A 405 14.06 3.23 -4.69
N THR A 406 13.37 4.10 -5.45
CA THR A 406 13.75 5.51 -5.70
C THR A 406 15.12 5.70 -6.38
N LEU A 407 15.59 4.69 -7.13
CA LEU A 407 16.88 4.75 -7.82
C LEU A 407 16.86 5.71 -9.01
N ASN A 408 15.70 5.95 -9.61
CA ASN A 408 15.51 6.91 -10.70
C ASN A 408 15.87 8.37 -10.31
N GLU A 409 15.91 8.69 -9.01
CA GLU A 409 16.37 10.00 -8.50
C GLU A 409 17.87 10.04 -8.16
N LYS A 410 18.50 8.87 -7.99
CA LYS A 410 19.83 8.69 -7.37
C LYS A 410 20.89 8.08 -8.30
N ALA A 411 20.47 7.35 -9.34
CA ALA A 411 21.33 6.53 -10.17
C ALA A 411 21.01 6.69 -11.67
N ASN A 412 22.00 6.38 -12.52
CA ASN A 412 21.77 6.23 -13.95
C ASN A 412 21.15 4.85 -14.21
N LEU A 413 19.87 4.81 -14.57
CA LEU A 413 19.16 3.56 -14.80
C LEU A 413 19.68 2.76 -16.02
N LYS A 414 20.37 3.41 -16.97
CA LYS A 414 21.01 2.74 -18.11
C LYS A 414 22.27 1.97 -17.71
N ASN A 415 22.91 2.37 -16.61
CA ASN A 415 24.08 1.67 -16.07
C ASN A 415 24.14 1.84 -14.54
N LEU A 416 23.61 0.84 -13.83
CA LEU A 416 23.57 0.82 -12.37
C LEU A 416 24.89 0.34 -11.73
N GLU A 417 25.82 -0.25 -12.49
CA GLU A 417 27.03 -0.88 -11.92
C GLU A 417 27.89 0.11 -11.10
N PRO A 418 28.21 1.33 -11.61
CA PRO A 418 28.97 2.30 -10.82
C PRO A 418 28.25 2.75 -9.55
N PHE A 419 26.91 2.73 -9.57
CA PHE A 419 26.12 3.08 -8.40
C PHE A 419 26.28 2.00 -7.31
N PHE A 420 26.20 0.73 -7.68
CA PHE A 420 26.34 -0.40 -6.77
C PHE A 420 27.79 -0.63 -6.31
N ASP A 421 28.79 -0.39 -7.15
CA ASP A 421 30.21 -0.52 -6.79
C ASP A 421 30.59 0.31 -5.56
N ARG A 422 30.00 1.49 -5.41
CA ARG A 422 30.19 2.34 -4.22
C ARG A 422 29.70 1.66 -2.95
N TYR A 423 28.54 0.99 -3.01
CA TYR A 423 27.99 0.27 -1.87
C TYR A 423 28.76 -1.03 -1.60
N ILE A 424 29.18 -1.75 -2.64
CA ILE A 424 30.04 -2.94 -2.49
C ILE A 424 31.35 -2.58 -1.80
N LYS A 425 31.98 -1.48 -2.21
CA LYS A 425 33.20 -0.98 -1.58
C LYS A 425 32.96 -0.65 -0.10
N ARG A 426 31.88 0.08 0.21
CA ARG A 426 31.50 0.42 1.58
C ARG A 426 31.25 -0.83 2.45
N ILE A 427 30.51 -1.81 1.95
CA ILE A 427 30.24 -3.09 2.65
C ILE A 427 31.55 -3.80 2.98
N LYS A 428 32.52 -3.83 2.05
CA LYS A 428 33.84 -4.41 2.26
C LYS A 428 34.66 -3.64 3.30
N GLU A 429 34.64 -2.31 3.26
CA GLU A 429 35.35 -1.44 4.21
C GLU A 429 34.78 -1.58 5.64
N GLU A 430 33.47 -1.74 5.78
CA GLU A 430 32.79 -1.99 7.06
C GLU A 430 32.95 -3.45 7.55
N GLY A 431 33.55 -4.34 6.77
CA GLY A 431 33.69 -5.77 7.11
C GLY A 431 32.37 -6.52 7.16
N SER A 432 31.31 -5.97 6.56
CA SER A 432 29.97 -6.54 6.56
C SER A 432 29.86 -7.71 5.57
N ARG A 433 28.99 -8.70 5.88
CA ARG A 433 28.75 -9.89 5.06
C ARG A 433 27.51 -9.76 4.16
N ILE A 434 27.03 -8.54 3.93
CA ILE A 434 25.83 -8.29 3.13
C ILE A 434 26.10 -8.60 1.65
N ASP A 435 25.27 -9.47 1.08
CA ASP A 435 25.27 -9.76 -0.36
C ASP A 435 24.25 -8.89 -1.08
N ILE A 436 24.72 -8.01 -1.96
CA ILE A 436 23.89 -7.09 -2.74
C ILE A 436 23.35 -7.70 -4.04
N ALA A 437 23.87 -8.86 -4.46
CA ALA A 437 23.52 -9.46 -5.75
C ALA A 437 22.01 -9.69 -5.93
N PRO A 438 21.24 -10.17 -4.92
CA PRO A 438 19.79 -10.32 -5.06
C PRO A 438 19.09 -8.98 -5.36
N TYR A 439 19.53 -7.90 -4.72
CA TYR A 439 18.97 -6.57 -4.94
C TYR A 439 19.27 -6.05 -6.35
N GLN A 440 20.49 -6.26 -6.84
CA GLN A 440 20.88 -5.92 -8.21
C GLN A 440 20.06 -6.72 -9.23
N GLN A 441 19.83 -8.00 -8.97
CA GLN A 441 19.03 -8.86 -9.86
C GLN A 441 17.58 -8.39 -9.92
N LEU A 442 16.95 -8.03 -8.79
CA LEU A 442 15.60 -7.44 -8.79
C LEU A 442 15.53 -6.15 -9.60
N CYS A 443 16.54 -5.28 -9.51
CA CYS A 443 16.59 -4.06 -10.32
C CYS A 443 16.59 -4.34 -11.84
N LYS A 444 17.07 -5.51 -12.25
CA LYS A 444 17.16 -5.93 -13.66
C LYS A 444 15.88 -6.58 -14.16
N ILE A 445 15.25 -7.45 -13.36
CA ILE A 445 14.13 -8.29 -13.84
C ILE A 445 12.75 -7.81 -13.40
N PHE A 446 12.64 -7.08 -12.28
CA PHE A 446 11.34 -6.89 -11.64
C PHE A 446 10.57 -5.72 -12.25
N HIS A 447 9.70 -6.07 -13.20
CA HIS A 447 8.74 -5.18 -13.84
C HIS A 447 7.31 -5.64 -13.59
N THR A 448 6.48 -4.73 -13.10
CA THR A 448 5.05 -4.96 -12.90
C THR A 448 4.20 -4.05 -13.77
N TYR A 449 2.98 -4.47 -14.06
CA TYR A 449 1.95 -3.62 -14.64
C TYR A 449 0.82 -3.48 -13.63
N MET A 450 0.51 -2.24 -13.25
CA MET A 450 -0.61 -1.93 -12.38
C MET A 450 -1.80 -1.45 -13.18
N PHE A 451 -3.01 -1.79 -12.74
CA PHE A 451 -4.28 -1.36 -13.33
C PHE A 451 -5.46 -1.64 -12.40
N PHE A 452 -6.64 -1.13 -12.75
CA PHE A 452 -7.91 -1.41 -12.08
C PHE A 452 -8.90 -2.05 -13.05
N ILE A 453 -9.79 -2.89 -12.53
CA ILE A 453 -10.85 -3.57 -13.28
C ILE A 453 -12.19 -3.20 -12.65
N GLY A 454 -13.14 -2.72 -13.46
CA GLY A 454 -14.51 -2.42 -13.06
C GLY A 454 -15.33 -3.67 -12.82
N HIS A 455 -15.27 -4.21 -11.60
CA HIS A 455 -16.06 -5.37 -11.17
C HIS A 455 -17.02 -5.07 -10.01
N SER A 456 -17.39 -3.80 -9.81
CA SER A 456 -18.43 -3.37 -8.88
C SER A 456 -19.59 -2.69 -9.61
N LYS A 457 -20.82 -2.92 -9.13
CA LYS A 457 -22.01 -2.18 -9.59
C LYS A 457 -22.13 -0.81 -8.95
N THR A 458 -21.55 -0.62 -7.77
CA THR A 458 -21.70 0.60 -6.97
C THR A 458 -20.32 1.13 -6.54
N PRO A 459 -20.19 2.45 -6.38
CA PRO A 459 -18.92 3.02 -5.95
C PRO A 459 -18.67 2.91 -4.44
N SER A 460 -19.64 2.40 -3.67
CA SER A 460 -19.55 2.27 -2.20
C SER A 460 -18.55 1.21 -1.73
N LYS A 461 -18.18 0.27 -2.60
CA LYS A 461 -17.21 -0.79 -2.30
C LYS A 461 -15.97 -0.55 -3.15
N LEU A 462 -14.85 -0.29 -2.50
CA LEU A 462 -13.61 0.05 -3.18
C LEU A 462 -13.07 -1.15 -3.96
N LEU A 463 -12.63 -0.88 -5.20
CA LEU A 463 -11.95 -1.83 -6.06
C LEU A 463 -10.47 -1.92 -5.66
N PRO A 464 -9.90 -3.13 -5.57
CA PRO A 464 -8.47 -3.29 -5.40
C PRO A 464 -7.73 -2.91 -6.67
N ARG A 465 -6.46 -2.53 -6.52
CA ARG A 465 -5.53 -2.43 -7.65
C ARG A 465 -4.88 -3.77 -7.89
N TYR A 466 -4.89 -4.21 -9.14
CA TYR A 466 -4.15 -5.39 -9.58
C TYR A 466 -2.76 -4.96 -10.04
N GLU A 467 -1.73 -5.70 -9.63
CA GLU A 467 -0.37 -5.51 -10.15
C GLU A 467 0.31 -6.84 -10.41
N PHE A 468 0.68 -7.12 -11.67
CA PHE A 468 1.27 -8.41 -12.03
C PHE A 468 2.68 -8.29 -12.56
N PHE A 469 3.48 -9.33 -12.31
CA PHE A 469 4.83 -9.48 -12.83
C PHE A 469 4.81 -9.89 -14.31
N SER A 470 5.68 -9.27 -15.13
CA SER A 470 5.55 -9.26 -16.60
C SER A 470 6.53 -10.08 -17.42
N GLU A 471 7.39 -10.89 -16.79
CA GLU A 471 8.31 -11.80 -17.50
C GLU A 471 7.62 -13.11 -17.92
N ASN A 472 6.33 -13.05 -18.24
CA ASN A 472 5.56 -14.19 -18.77
C ASN A 472 5.63 -14.17 -20.30
N ASN A 473 5.45 -15.33 -20.94
CA ASN A 473 5.50 -15.45 -22.40
C ASN A 473 4.28 -14.82 -23.11
N ASP A 474 3.21 -14.53 -22.38
CA ASP A 474 2.01 -13.89 -22.90
C ASP A 474 2.17 -12.37 -23.06
N SER A 475 1.37 -11.76 -23.96
CA SER A 475 1.28 -10.30 -24.00
C SER A 475 0.64 -9.74 -22.73
N ILE A 476 0.93 -8.47 -22.43
CA ILE A 476 0.41 -7.76 -21.25
C ILE A 476 -1.13 -7.70 -21.27
N GLU A 477 -1.72 -7.54 -22.46
CA GLU A 477 -3.17 -7.57 -22.68
C GLU A 477 -3.76 -8.97 -22.46
N THR A 478 -3.07 -10.03 -22.89
CA THR A 478 -3.50 -11.41 -22.63
C THR A 478 -3.45 -11.72 -21.14
N ILE A 479 -2.42 -11.25 -20.41
CA ILE A 479 -2.32 -11.43 -18.96
C ILE A 479 -3.47 -10.72 -18.23
N SER A 480 -3.82 -9.49 -18.64
CA SER A 480 -4.93 -8.76 -18.01
C SER A 480 -6.29 -9.42 -18.26
N ALA A 481 -6.53 -9.97 -19.47
CA ALA A 481 -7.71 -10.78 -19.77
C ALA A 481 -7.73 -12.11 -18.98
N LYS A 482 -6.58 -12.74 -18.80
CA LYS A 482 -6.41 -13.93 -17.94
C LYS A 482 -6.75 -13.64 -16.48
N ILE A 483 -6.31 -12.50 -15.95
CA ILE A 483 -6.67 -12.03 -14.59
C ILE A 483 -8.17 -11.81 -14.47
N LEU A 484 -8.80 -11.10 -15.43
CA LEU A 484 -10.27 -10.91 -15.45
C LEU A 484 -11.00 -12.26 -15.45
N THR A 485 -10.54 -13.20 -16.28
CA THR A 485 -11.14 -14.53 -16.36
C THR A 485 -11.00 -15.30 -15.05
N ALA A 486 -9.85 -15.20 -14.38
CA ALA A 486 -9.64 -15.83 -13.08
C ALA A 486 -10.59 -15.25 -12.00
N ILE A 487 -10.66 -13.92 -11.86
CA ILE A 487 -11.52 -13.30 -10.83
C ILE A 487 -13.02 -13.54 -11.08
N LYS A 488 -13.44 -13.70 -12.34
CA LYS A 488 -14.79 -14.14 -12.71
C LYS A 488 -15.13 -15.48 -12.07
N TYR A 489 -14.19 -16.43 -12.03
CA TYR A 489 -14.41 -17.75 -11.43
C TYR A 489 -14.31 -17.78 -9.91
N CYS A 490 -13.62 -16.82 -9.29
CA CYS A 490 -13.60 -16.72 -7.83
C CYS A 490 -14.97 -16.31 -7.27
N SER A 491 -15.72 -15.45 -7.93
CA SER A 491 -16.73 -14.58 -7.28
C SER A 491 -16.06 -13.53 -6.37
N PHE A 492 -16.85 -12.65 -5.77
CA PHE A 492 -16.34 -11.55 -4.94
C PHE A 492 -16.97 -11.56 -3.56
N GLU A 493 -16.17 -11.20 -2.57
CA GLU A 493 -16.61 -10.99 -1.20
C GLU A 493 -16.29 -9.56 -0.75
N VAL A 494 -17.06 -9.11 0.23
CA VAL A 494 -16.80 -7.83 0.88
C VAL A 494 -15.82 -8.08 2.00
N ASP A 495 -14.72 -7.34 1.97
CA ASP A 495 -13.77 -7.28 3.07
C ASP A 495 -13.83 -5.90 3.73
N GLU A 496 -13.61 -5.87 5.04
CA GLU A 496 -13.80 -4.69 5.88
C GLU A 496 -12.49 -4.35 6.59
N ASP A 497 -11.94 -3.16 6.30
CA ASP A 497 -10.83 -2.61 7.06
C ASP A 497 -11.37 -1.57 8.05
N HIS A 498 -11.08 -1.76 9.33
CA HIS A 498 -11.39 -0.75 10.35
C HIS A 498 -10.52 0.50 10.12
N SER A 499 -11.16 1.64 9.91
CA SER A 499 -10.51 2.93 9.95
C SER A 499 -10.34 3.36 11.40
N PHE A 500 -9.13 3.78 11.80
CA PHE A 500 -8.95 4.40 13.12
C PHE A 500 -9.72 5.73 13.26
N MET A 501 -10.17 6.32 12.13
CA MET A 501 -10.80 7.63 12.08
C MET A 501 -12.30 7.61 11.77
N SER A 502 -12.92 6.44 11.59
CA SER A 502 -14.37 6.34 11.41
C SER A 502 -14.93 5.07 12.04
N ASP A 503 -16.13 5.18 12.62
CA ASP A 503 -16.87 4.02 13.16
C ASP A 503 -17.34 3.07 12.05
N GLU A 504 -17.57 3.58 10.84
CA GLU A 504 -17.86 2.77 9.66
C GLU A 504 -16.56 2.24 9.04
N ALA A 505 -16.52 0.93 8.79
CA ALA A 505 -15.41 0.28 8.13
C ALA A 505 -15.34 0.64 6.64
N ILE A 506 -14.11 0.77 6.12
CA ILE A 506 -13.91 0.92 4.68
C ILE A 506 -14.11 -0.47 4.06
N THR A 507 -15.05 -0.56 3.12
CA THR A 507 -15.37 -1.83 2.46
C THR A 507 -14.66 -1.95 1.11
N TYR A 508 -14.07 -3.12 0.87
CA TYR A 508 -13.42 -3.49 -0.38
C TYR A 508 -14.15 -4.67 -1.01
N LEU A 509 -14.23 -4.69 -2.33
CA LEU A 509 -14.75 -5.84 -3.08
C LEU A 509 -13.56 -6.63 -3.63
N ILE A 510 -13.20 -7.75 -3.01
CA ILE A 510 -12.03 -8.54 -3.41
C ILE A 510 -12.43 -9.93 -3.93
N PRO A 511 -11.57 -10.62 -4.71
CA PRO A 511 -11.81 -12.00 -5.09
C PRO A 511 -11.99 -12.88 -3.84
N SER A 512 -13.02 -13.71 -3.82
CA SER A 512 -13.35 -14.59 -2.68
C SER A 512 -12.20 -15.50 -2.26
N VAL A 513 -11.37 -15.96 -3.20
CA VAL A 513 -10.17 -16.78 -2.91
C VAL A 513 -9.15 -16.01 -2.07
N THR A 514 -9.08 -14.69 -2.25
CA THR A 514 -8.28 -13.78 -1.42
C THR A 514 -8.88 -13.60 -0.05
N GLN A 515 -10.21 -13.41 0.04
CA GLN A 515 -10.88 -13.35 1.34
C GLN A 515 -10.75 -14.66 2.13
N GLN A 516 -10.83 -15.80 1.45
CA GLN A 516 -10.66 -17.09 2.10
C GLN A 516 -9.24 -17.30 2.61
N SER A 517 -8.22 -16.84 1.87
CA SER A 517 -6.82 -16.83 2.32
C SER A 517 -6.65 -15.98 3.58
N HIS A 518 -7.33 -14.82 3.62
CA HIS A 518 -7.33 -13.93 4.77
C HIS A 518 -7.93 -14.58 6.03
N ILE A 519 -9.09 -15.24 5.89
CA ILE A 519 -9.73 -15.99 6.97
C ILE A 519 -8.81 -17.12 7.48
N TYR A 520 -8.25 -17.91 6.57
CA TYR A 520 -7.31 -18.98 6.93
C TYR A 520 -6.07 -18.46 7.64
N SER A 521 -5.50 -17.34 7.18
CA SER A 521 -4.32 -16.75 7.78
C SER A 521 -4.61 -16.28 9.21
N LYS A 522 -5.75 -15.62 9.44
CA LYS A 522 -6.19 -15.22 10.78
C LYS A 522 -6.40 -16.41 11.72
N ASP A 523 -7.02 -17.48 11.25
CA ASP A 523 -7.35 -18.63 12.11
C ASP A 523 -6.12 -19.49 12.44
N VAL A 524 -5.24 -19.74 11.47
CA VAL A 524 -3.95 -20.39 11.71
C VAL A 524 -3.10 -19.57 12.67
N GLY A 525 -3.07 -18.25 12.51
CA GLY A 525 -2.27 -17.39 13.37
C GLY A 525 -2.74 -17.37 14.82
N LYS A 526 -4.05 -17.45 15.08
CA LYS A 526 -4.60 -17.63 16.45
C LYS A 526 -4.09 -18.93 17.07
N TRP A 527 -4.16 -20.05 16.34
CA TRP A 527 -3.70 -21.35 16.81
C TRP A 527 -2.18 -21.38 17.06
N LEU A 528 -1.38 -20.91 16.10
CA LEU A 528 0.08 -20.84 16.24
C LEU A 528 0.50 -19.96 17.41
N THR A 529 -0.16 -18.81 17.60
CA THR A 529 0.13 -17.90 18.72
C THR A 529 -0.11 -18.58 20.07
N GLN A 530 -1.18 -19.35 20.20
CA GLN A 530 -1.45 -20.14 21.41
C GLN A 530 -0.38 -21.20 21.65
N ASN A 531 0.02 -21.93 20.61
CA ASN A 531 1.07 -22.96 20.71
C ASN A 531 2.43 -22.36 21.10
N VAL A 532 2.86 -21.29 20.43
CA VAL A 532 4.12 -20.59 20.74
C VAL A 532 4.09 -20.09 22.19
N LYS A 533 2.97 -19.53 22.65
CA LYS A 533 2.79 -19.13 24.05
C LYS A 533 2.98 -20.30 25.02
N GLN A 534 2.41 -21.47 24.73
CA GLN A 534 2.59 -22.67 25.58
C GLN A 534 4.04 -23.16 25.57
N GLN A 535 4.70 -23.16 24.41
CA GLN A 535 6.11 -23.56 24.29
C GLN A 535 7.03 -22.61 25.07
N LEU A 536 6.81 -21.29 24.98
CA LEU A 536 7.56 -20.28 25.74
C LEU A 536 7.36 -20.47 27.25
N LEU A 537 6.12 -20.71 27.70
CA LEU A 537 5.84 -21.00 29.11
C LEU A 537 6.53 -22.28 29.60
N SER A 538 6.49 -23.35 28.80
CA SER A 538 7.14 -24.62 29.13
C SER A 538 8.66 -24.45 29.26
N LYS A 539 9.30 -23.78 28.29
CA LYS A 539 10.74 -23.47 28.34
C LYS A 539 11.11 -22.63 29.57
N TYR A 540 10.30 -21.61 29.88
CA TYR A 540 10.50 -20.77 31.05
C TYR A 540 10.39 -21.56 32.38
N GLN A 541 9.38 -22.43 32.51
CA GLN A 541 9.23 -23.29 33.69
C GLN A 541 10.42 -24.26 33.85
N SER A 542 10.91 -24.84 32.74
CA SER A 542 12.10 -25.70 32.76
C SER A 542 13.35 -24.94 33.20
N PHE A 543 13.51 -23.70 32.72
CA PHE A 543 14.62 -22.84 33.09
C PHE A 543 14.60 -22.50 34.59
N ILE A 544 13.44 -22.13 35.14
CA ILE A 544 13.30 -21.90 36.60
C ILE A 544 13.72 -23.13 37.39
N LYS A 545 13.25 -24.33 37.02
CA LYS A 545 13.61 -25.60 37.69
C LYS A 545 15.11 -25.93 37.64
N THR A 546 15.85 -25.28 36.74
CA THR A 546 17.32 -25.48 36.61
C THR A 546 18.09 -24.50 37.50
N ILE A 547 17.48 -23.36 37.86
CA ILE A 547 18.11 -22.30 38.66
C ILE A 547 17.72 -22.37 40.14
N VAL A 548 16.49 -22.80 40.43
CA VAL A 548 15.94 -23.04 41.77
C VAL A 548 16.12 -24.50 42.13
#